data_AF-A0AAW6DL35-F1
#
_entry.id   AF-A0AAW6DL35-F1
#
_cell.length_a   1.000
_cell.length_b   1.000
_cell.length_c   1.000
_cell.angle_alpha   90.00
_cell.angle_beta   90.00
_cell.angle_gamma   90.00
#
_symmetry.space_group_name_H-M   'P 1'
#
loop_
_entity.id
_entity.type
_entity.pdbx_description
1 polymer ?
#
loop_
_entity_poly.entity_id
_entity_poly.type
_entity_poly.pdbx_seq_one_letter_code
_entity_poly.pdbx_strand_id
1 'polypeptide(L)' 'MKQMVDFSNCEIEPLRVYDGANGKKICVIYNGERYMLKFPALARNNPEMHYSNGCLNEHIASSIYRTLDIETQETILGHL' A
#
# COMPACT_ATOMS: atom_id res chain seq x y z
N MET A 1 7.08 19.75 2.15
CA MET A 1 6.96 18.29 2.09
C MET A 1 5.51 17.95 2.36
N LYS A 2 4.82 17.22 1.47
CA LYS A 2 3.48 16.72 1.79
C LYS A 2 3.63 15.72 2.94
N GLN A 3 2.84 15.90 4.00
CA GLN A 3 2.77 14.98 5.11
C GLN A 3 2.28 13.62 4.57
N MET A 4 2.95 12.52 4.93
CA MET A 4 2.46 11.18 4.61
C MET A 4 1.12 10.96 5.30
N VAL A 5 0.20 10.24 4.65
CA VAL A 5 -1.10 9.94 5.25
C VAL A 5 -0.91 8.99 6.42
N ASP A 6 -1.49 9.32 7.56
CA ASP A 6 -1.55 8.46 8.74
C ASP A 6 -2.83 7.60 8.68
N PHE A 7 -2.66 6.29 8.59
CA PHE A 7 -3.76 5.34 8.54
C PHE A 7 -4.04 4.70 9.91
N SER A 8 -3.32 5.03 11.00
CA SER A 8 -3.42 4.32 12.29
C SER A 8 -4.82 4.36 12.90
N ASN A 9 -5.65 5.36 12.53
CA ASN A 9 -7.02 5.52 13.01
C ASN A 9 -8.10 5.03 12.02
N CYS A 10 -7.72 4.39 10.91
CA CYS A 10 -8.70 3.86 9.97
C CYS A 10 -9.39 2.60 10.52
N GLU A 11 -10.69 2.46 10.23
CA GLU A 11 -11.42 1.22 10.53
C GLU A 11 -10.87 0.08 9.66
N ILE A 12 -10.59 -1.06 10.27
CA ILE A 12 -10.11 -2.27 9.59
C ILE A 12 -11.30 -3.19 9.32
N GLU A 13 -11.45 -3.67 8.08
CA GLU A 13 -12.41 -4.72 7.73
C GLU A 13 -11.72 -6.11 7.74
N PRO A 14 -11.80 -6.91 8.82
CA PRO A 14 -10.99 -8.12 8.98
C PRO A 14 -11.41 -9.28 8.07
N LEU A 15 -12.66 -9.28 7.60
CA LEU A 15 -13.21 -10.34 6.75
C LEU A 15 -12.78 -10.18 5.28
N ARG A 16 -12.24 -9.02 4.89
CA ARG A 16 -11.78 -8.77 3.51
C ARG A 16 -10.28 -8.94 3.42
N VAL A 17 -9.89 -10.11 2.90
CA VAL A 17 -8.49 -10.52 2.74
C VAL A 17 -8.04 -10.39 1.28
N TYR A 18 -6.74 -10.18 1.09
CA TYR A 18 -6.11 -10.07 -0.23
C TYR A 18 -4.99 -11.10 -0.35
N ASP A 19 -4.92 -11.75 -1.50
CA ASP A 19 -3.92 -12.78 -1.79
C ASP A 19 -2.54 -12.17 -2.16
N GLY A 20 -1.57 -13.05 -2.44
CA GLY A 20 -0.22 -12.72 -2.91
C GLY A 20 0.82 -12.82 -1.80
N ALA A 21 1.93 -13.48 -2.11
CA ALA A 21 3.00 -13.77 -1.15
C ALA A 21 3.85 -12.56 -0.73
N ASN A 22 3.76 -11.43 -1.44
CA ASN A 22 4.56 -10.24 -1.17
C ASN A 22 3.88 -9.37 -0.12
N GLY A 23 4.34 -9.50 1.13
CA GLY A 23 3.94 -8.65 2.24
C GLY A 23 2.50 -8.84 2.71
N LYS A 24 2.24 -8.40 3.95
CA LYS A 24 0.89 -8.38 4.52
C LYS A 24 0.01 -7.41 3.74
N LYS A 25 -1.29 -7.69 3.70
CA LYS A 25 -2.32 -6.80 3.12
C LYS A 25 -3.51 -6.76 4.06
N ILE A 26 -4.09 -5.58 4.29
CA ILE A 26 -5.32 -5.41 5.08
C ILE A 26 -6.29 -4.48 4.35
N CYS A 27 -7.57 -4.64 4.61
CA CYS A 27 -8.61 -3.71 4.16
C CYS A 27 -8.84 -2.64 5.23
N VAL A 28 -8.83 -1.38 4.85
CA VAL A 28 -9.22 -0.25 5.71
C VAL A 28 -10.26 0.63 5.05
N ILE A 29 -11.06 1.34 5.86
CA ILE A 29 -11.93 2.41 5.39
C ILE A 29 -11.21 3.75 5.54
N TYR A 30 -10.97 4.43 4.42
CA TYR A 30 -10.34 5.75 4.37
C TYR A 30 -11.19 6.67 3.50
N ASN A 31 -11.61 7.81 4.06
CA ASN A 31 -12.53 8.76 3.41
C ASN A 31 -13.82 8.13 2.85
N GLY A 32 -14.39 7.17 3.58
CA GLY A 32 -15.62 6.46 3.20
C GLY A 32 -15.43 5.37 2.14
N GLU A 33 -14.22 5.18 1.63
CA GLU A 33 -13.88 4.21 0.60
C GLU A 33 -12.97 3.11 1.14
N ARG A 34 -13.01 1.94 0.49
CA ARG A 34 -12.16 0.80 0.86
C ARG A 34 -10.79 0.93 0.21
N TYR A 35 -9.75 0.82 1.02
CA TYR A 35 -8.36 0.77 0.57
C TYR A 35 -7.71 -0.55 0.99
N MET A 36 -6.93 -1.13 0.06
CA MET A 36 -5.99 -2.20 0.38
C MET A 36 -4.68 -1.58 0.82
N LEU A 37 -4.34 -1.68 2.12
CA LEU A 37 -3.00 -1.33 2.60
C LEU A 37 -2.04 -2.50 2.38
N LYS A 38 -1.01 -2.27 1.57
CA LYS A 38 0.07 -3.22 1.27
C LYS A 38 1.32 -2.85 2.06
N PHE A 39 1.80 -3.78 2.88
CA PHE A 39 3.03 -3.61 3.65
C PHE A 39 4.25 -4.13 2.87
N PRO A 40 5.45 -3.55 3.09
CA PRO A 40 6.67 -4.06 2.49
C PRO A 40 6.91 -5.52 2.93
N ALA A 41 7.45 -6.33 2.02
CA ALA A 41 7.87 -7.68 2.36
C ALA A 41 9.14 -7.63 3.22
N LEU A 42 9.16 -8.39 4.32
CA LEU A 42 10.38 -8.59 5.10
C LEU A 42 11.29 -9.60 4.41
N ALA A 43 12.59 -9.32 4.34
CA ALA A 43 13.54 -10.27 3.78
C ALA A 43 13.62 -11.50 4.70
N ARG A 44 13.36 -12.69 4.15
CA ARG A 44 13.31 -13.95 4.92
C ARG A 44 14.56 -14.22 5.77
N ASN A 45 15.73 -13.82 5.27
CA ASN A 45 17.02 -14.12 5.90
C ASN A 45 17.65 -12.91 6.60
N ASN A 46 17.01 -11.74 6.57
CA ASN A 46 17.52 -10.55 7.24
C ASN A 46 16.36 -9.60 7.61
N PRO A 47 15.76 -9.76 8.81
CA PRO A 47 14.59 -9.01 9.23
C PRO A 47 14.81 -7.49 9.28
N GLU A 48 16.05 -7.06 9.52
CA GLU A 48 16.44 -5.63 9.54
C GLU A 48 16.56 -5.03 8.14
N MET A 49 16.53 -5.86 7.10
CA MET A 49 16.78 -5.48 5.73
C MET A 49 15.47 -5.13 5.01
N HIS A 50 15.09 -3.86 5.08
CA HIS A 50 13.87 -3.32 4.49
C HIS A 50 14.00 -2.93 3.00
N TYR A 51 14.72 -3.67 2.16
CA TYR A 51 14.92 -3.30 0.73
C TYR A 51 13.69 -3.50 -0.18
N SER A 52 12.52 -3.82 0.37
CA SER A 52 11.31 -3.90 -0.44
C SER A 52 10.83 -2.50 -0.80
N ASN A 53 11.38 -1.95 -1.89
CA ASN A 53 10.84 -0.78 -2.58
C ASN A 53 9.48 -1.07 -3.23
N GLY A 54 8.85 -2.22 -2.94
CA GLY A 54 7.61 -2.65 -3.58
C GLY A 54 6.48 -1.65 -3.41
N CYS A 55 6.32 -1.04 -2.23
CA CYS A 55 5.29 -0.02 -2.00
C CYS A 55 5.55 1.25 -2.82
N LEU A 56 6.82 1.68 -2.92
CA LEU A 56 7.22 2.86 -3.70
C LEU A 56 7.07 2.60 -5.21
N ASN A 57 7.56 1.45 -5.68
CA ASN A 57 7.47 1.04 -7.09
C ASN A 57 6.01 0.96 -7.55
N GLU A 58 5.12 0.41 -6.72
CA GLU A 58 3.69 0.37 -7.00
C GLU A 58 3.12 1.78 -7.20
N HIS A 59 3.40 2.69 -6.26
CA HIS A 59 2.89 4.06 -6.33
C HIS A 59 3.42 4.81 -7.56
N ILE A 60 4.72 4.68 -7.86
CA ILE A 60 5.34 5.32 -9.02
C ILE A 60 4.79 4.74 -10.32
N ALA A 61 4.68 3.42 -10.45
CA ALA A 61 4.20 2.77 -11.66
C ALA A 61 2.74 3.14 -11.97
N SER A 62 1.84 3.05 -10.97
CA SER A 62 0.45 3.51 -11.13
C SER A 62 0.37 5.00 -11.45
N SER A 63 1.25 5.82 -10.88
CA SER A 63 1.30 7.25 -11.22
C SER A 63 1.71 7.49 -12.67
N ILE A 64 2.73 6.78 -13.16
CA ILE A 64 3.15 6.85 -14.57
C ILE A 64 2.00 6.42 -15.48
N TYR A 65 1.33 5.31 -15.19
CA TYR A 65 0.20 4.85 -16.01
C TYR A 65 -0.92 5.90 -16.07
N ARG A 66 -1.26 6.54 -14.94
CA ARG A 66 -2.23 7.63 -14.92
C ARG A 66 -1.79 8.83 -15.76
N THR A 67 -0.50 9.19 -15.75
CA THR A 67 0.01 10.29 -16.60
C THR A 67 -0.05 9.98 -18.10
N LEU A 68 -0.13 8.70 -18.45
CA LEU A 68 -0.31 8.20 -19.82
C LEU A 68 -1.78 7.98 -20.18
N ASP A 69 -2.72 8.39 -19.32
CA ASP A 69 -4.17 8.16 -19.47
C ASP A 69 -4.56 6.67 -19.56
N ILE A 70 -3.74 5.80 -18.96
CA ILE A 70 -4.01 4.36 -18.85
C ILE A 70 -4.75 4.13 -17.53
N GLU A 71 -5.92 3.47 -17.62
CA GLU A 71 -6.70 3.08 -16.44
C GLU A 71 -5.86 2.22 -15.48
N THR A 72 -5.77 2.65 -14.23
CA THR A 72 -4.97 2.01 -13.20
C THR A 72 -5.50 2.35 -11.81
N GLN A 73 -5.06 1.60 -10.81
CA GLN A 73 -5.46 1.81 -9.42
C GLN A 73 -4.96 3.16 -8.87
N GLU A 74 -5.80 3.80 -8.05
CA GLU A 74 -5.40 4.94 -7.22
C GLU A 74 -4.52 4.47 -6.06
N THR A 75 -3.40 5.16 -5.83
CA THR A 75 -2.43 4.79 -4.79
C THR A 75 -2.01 6.00 -3.97
N ILE A 76 -1.86 5.78 -2.66
CA ILE A 76 -1.47 6.81 -1.68
C ILE A 76 -0.35 6.22 -0.81
N LEU A 77 0.73 6.99 -0.62
CA LEU A 77 1.79 6.63 0.34
C LEU A 77 1.45 7.17 1.74
N GLY A 78 1.64 6.32 2.74
CA GLY A 78 1.34 6.64 4.14
C GLY A 78 2.02 5.70 5.13
N HIS A 79 1.70 5.87 6.41
CA HIS A 79 2.17 5.02 7.51
C HIS A 79 0.99 4.53 8.37
N LEU A 80 1.26 3.49 9.17
CA LEU A 80 0.35 2.89 10.15
C LEU A 80 1.06 2.73 11.48
#